data_AF-A0A7S4EP95-F1
#
_entry.id   AF-A0A7S4EP95-F1
#
_cell.length_a   1.000
_cell.length_b   1.000
_cell.length_c   1.000
_cell.angle_alpha   90.00
_cell.angle_beta   90.00
_cell.angle_gamma   90.00
#
_symmetry.space_group_name_H-M   'P 1'
#
loop_
_entity.id
_entity.type
_entity.pdbx_description
1 polymer ?
#
loop_
_entity_poly.entity_id
_entity_poly.type
_entity_poly.pdbx_seq_one_letter_code
_entity_poly.pdbx_strand_id
1 'polypeptide(L)'
;MFRIRMTILFCLATAAAHLLLFAAHDVQGQAVNSDSDSHINNMAIEGEEEQPHEQQQQLLQEEQQQLLQEEQQQREMVEYTRHRELDQLRQRRKEAEEAATKVDTFKNKKVKIELYYMPQCPGCRQLITSSFSEAFHTPGFSDMADVTFVSYGNAHHTKTTTNGKRIFDNVLEACALHYIGIHGDDNGGGGDAGSDATDTTTTTDTTDSTNNLLSRHKNNQHQDTQFRYIECIDQFPRSRYSRKAHQVDIDCAKALGLTNTAISSIEECAASERGHELAHRMVKQADSITPRINYYPWTLVNNVHDEDIEKGVWASLFHLVCNVYIGSERSEHCIADDDDDSGDIHEEDDIMDQL
;
A
#
# COMPACT_ATOMS: atom_id res chain seq x y z
N MET A 1 -26.12 -16.57 -19.30
CA MET A 1 -25.38 -16.37 -20.57
C MET A 1 -23.99 -17.04 -20.63
N PHE A 2 -23.62 -17.91 -19.66
CA PHE A 2 -22.31 -18.56 -19.65
C PHE A 2 -22.25 -19.94 -20.34
N ARG A 3 -23.40 -20.57 -20.61
CA ARG A 3 -23.47 -21.91 -21.22
C ARG A 3 -23.46 -21.94 -22.76
N ILE A 4 -23.62 -20.80 -23.44
CA ILE A 4 -23.65 -20.71 -24.91
C ILE A 4 -22.24 -20.42 -25.50
N ARG A 5 -21.34 -19.81 -24.71
CA ARG A 5 -19.97 -19.50 -25.16
C ARG A 5 -19.03 -20.71 -25.21
N MET A 6 -19.35 -21.79 -24.50
CA MET A 6 -18.50 -22.98 -24.43
C MET A 6 -18.69 -23.95 -25.61
N THR A 7 -19.83 -23.88 -26.30
CA THR A 7 -20.14 -24.74 -27.46
C THR A 7 -19.50 -24.23 -28.76
N ILE A 8 -19.26 -22.92 -28.88
CA ILE A 8 -18.63 -22.32 -30.08
C ILE A 8 -17.12 -22.59 -30.11
N LEU A 9 -16.48 -22.74 -28.93
CA LEU A 9 -15.05 -23.03 -28.83
C LEU A 9 -14.70 -24.48 -29.25
N PHE A 10 -15.67 -25.41 -29.20
CA PHE A 10 -15.46 -26.82 -29.56
C PHE A 10 -15.63 -27.10 -31.07
N CYS A 11 -16.35 -26.24 -31.82
CA CYS A 11 -16.50 -26.39 -33.27
C CYS A 11 -15.32 -25.89 -34.10
N LEU A 12 -14.48 -25.00 -33.54
CA LEU A 12 -13.31 -24.46 -34.26
C LEU A 12 -12.08 -25.38 -34.16
N ALA A 13 -12.01 -26.27 -33.16
CA ALA A 13 -10.90 -27.20 -32.99
C ALA A 13 -10.97 -28.43 -33.92
N THR A 14 -12.14 -28.76 -34.48
CA THR A 14 -12.33 -29.93 -35.35
C THR A 14 -12.11 -29.63 -36.84
N ALA A 15 -12.15 -28.37 -37.26
CA ALA A 15 -11.87 -27.99 -38.66
C ALA A 15 -10.37 -27.97 -39.01
N ALA A 16 -9.49 -27.75 -38.02
CA ALA A 16 -8.04 -27.67 -38.25
C ALA A 16 -7.36 -29.06 -38.39
N ALA A 17 -8.00 -30.14 -37.94
CA ALA A 17 -7.43 -31.48 -37.98
C ALA A 17 -7.64 -32.23 -39.32
N HIS A 18 -8.49 -31.72 -40.23
CA HIS A 18 -8.75 -32.37 -41.52
C HIS A 18 -7.94 -31.82 -42.71
N LEU A 19 -7.12 -30.78 -42.51
CA LEU A 19 -6.30 -30.20 -43.58
C LEU A 19 -4.83 -30.70 -43.62
N LEU A 20 -4.44 -31.61 -42.72
CA LEU A 20 -3.07 -32.13 -42.61
C LEU A 20 -2.89 -33.60 -43.04
N LEU A 21 -3.86 -34.20 -43.77
CA LEU A 21 -3.83 -35.64 -44.09
C LEU A 21 -3.86 -36.01 -45.59
N PHE A 22 -3.51 -35.08 -46.50
CA PHE A 22 -3.56 -35.35 -47.96
C PHE A 22 -2.27 -35.15 -48.75
N ALA A 23 -1.10 -35.00 -48.13
CA ALA A 23 0.17 -34.84 -48.86
C ALA A 23 1.24 -35.85 -48.43
N ALA A 24 0.93 -37.14 -48.51
CA ALA A 24 1.94 -38.19 -48.54
C ALA A 24 1.29 -39.46 -49.10
N HIS A 25 1.50 -39.75 -50.38
CA HIS A 25 1.63 -41.07 -51.00
C HIS A 25 1.57 -40.87 -52.51
N ASP A 26 2.72 -40.91 -53.20
CA ASP A 26 2.80 -41.68 -54.44
C ASP A 26 4.27 -41.94 -54.83
N VAL A 27 4.44 -43.04 -55.57
CA VAL A 27 5.68 -43.56 -56.18
C VAL A 27 6.47 -44.57 -55.33
N GLN A 28 5.95 -45.81 -55.30
CA GLN A 28 6.76 -47.02 -55.29
C GLN A 28 7.34 -47.25 -56.71
N GLY A 29 8.67 -47.35 -56.81
CA GLY A 29 9.37 -47.80 -58.02
C GLY A 29 10.03 -49.15 -57.77
N GLN A 30 9.57 -50.18 -58.49
CA GLN A 30 10.05 -51.56 -58.44
C GLN A 30 11.46 -51.70 -59.00
N ALA A 31 12.30 -52.47 -58.30
CA ALA A 31 13.53 -53.01 -58.84
C ALA A 31 13.20 -54.22 -59.74
N VAL A 32 13.66 -54.19 -61.00
CA VAL A 32 13.72 -55.37 -61.88
C VAL A 32 15.11 -55.42 -62.50
N ASN A 33 15.82 -56.51 -62.22
CA ASN A 33 17.03 -56.94 -62.90
C ASN A 33 16.64 -57.73 -64.16
N SER A 34 17.32 -57.50 -65.28
CA SER A 34 17.58 -58.54 -66.28
C SER A 34 18.70 -58.14 -67.24
N ASP A 35 19.73 -58.99 -67.29
CA ASP A 35 20.79 -59.08 -68.30
C ASP A 35 20.26 -59.13 -69.74
N SER A 36 21.09 -58.67 -70.70
CA SER A 36 21.36 -59.35 -71.98
C SER A 36 22.52 -58.68 -72.74
N ASP A 37 23.55 -59.47 -73.04
CA ASP A 37 24.65 -59.20 -73.96
C ASP A 37 24.19 -58.87 -75.39
N SER A 38 24.93 -58.00 -76.10
CA SER A 38 25.32 -58.27 -77.50
C SER A 38 26.52 -57.42 -77.96
N HIS A 39 27.32 -58.05 -78.81
CA HIS A 39 28.67 -57.71 -79.26
C HIS A 39 28.72 -56.75 -80.48
N ILE A 40 29.83 -55.98 -80.57
CA ILE A 40 30.56 -55.53 -81.79
C ILE A 40 29.87 -54.38 -82.58
N ASN A 41 30.48 -53.24 -82.91
CA ASN A 41 31.82 -52.99 -83.47
C ASN A 41 32.25 -51.52 -83.28
N ASN A 42 33.55 -51.29 -83.14
CA ASN A 42 34.17 -49.97 -83.19
C ASN A 42 33.91 -49.28 -84.54
N MET A 43 33.46 -48.03 -84.49
CA MET A 43 33.69 -47.07 -85.57
C MET A 43 34.13 -45.75 -84.94
N ALA A 44 35.38 -45.38 -85.23
CA ALA A 44 35.96 -44.12 -84.87
C ALA A 44 35.11 -42.98 -85.41
N ILE A 45 34.62 -42.11 -84.52
CA ILE A 45 34.33 -40.73 -84.84
C ILE A 45 35.21 -39.92 -83.89
N GLU A 46 36.19 -39.28 -84.50
CA GLU A 46 37.03 -38.26 -83.90
C GLU A 46 36.14 -37.09 -83.46
N GLY A 47 36.35 -36.65 -82.23
CA GLY A 47 35.97 -35.33 -81.74
C GLY A 47 34.49 -35.14 -81.42
N GLU A 48 34.15 -35.14 -80.13
CA GLU A 48 33.08 -34.28 -79.58
C GLU A 48 33.22 -34.21 -78.05
N GLU A 49 33.64 -33.02 -77.60
CA GLU A 49 33.40 -32.38 -76.30
C GLU A 49 33.27 -33.27 -75.03
N GLU A 50 34.37 -33.40 -74.30
CA GLU A 50 34.38 -33.74 -72.86
C GLU A 50 33.96 -32.52 -71.98
N GLN A 51 33.15 -31.61 -72.52
CA GLN A 51 32.77 -30.33 -71.91
C GLN A 51 31.37 -30.23 -71.26
N PRO A 52 30.35 -31.07 -71.54
CA PRO A 52 29.01 -30.86 -70.99
C PRO A 52 28.83 -31.43 -69.56
N HIS A 53 29.61 -32.44 -69.14
CA HIS A 53 29.40 -33.10 -67.84
C HIS A 53 30.04 -32.35 -66.65
N GLU A 54 31.20 -31.73 -66.84
CA GLU A 54 31.83 -30.85 -65.84
C GLU A 54 31.03 -29.56 -65.62
N GLN A 55 30.51 -28.95 -66.70
CA GLN A 55 29.63 -27.79 -66.60
C GLN A 55 28.34 -28.12 -65.86
N GLN A 56 27.74 -29.28 -66.13
CA GLN A 56 26.53 -29.73 -65.45
C GLN A 56 26.77 -30.01 -63.96
N GLN A 57 27.94 -30.55 -63.59
CA GLN A 57 28.33 -30.72 -62.18
C GLN A 57 28.59 -29.39 -61.46
N GLN A 58 29.18 -28.39 -62.14
CA GLN A 58 29.35 -27.05 -61.59
C GLN A 58 28.02 -26.34 -61.33
N LEU A 59 27.08 -26.41 -62.29
CA LEU A 59 25.72 -25.89 -62.12
C LEU A 59 25.00 -26.51 -60.90
N LEU A 60 25.09 -27.83 -60.74
CA LEU A 60 24.55 -28.54 -59.58
C LEU A 60 25.20 -28.12 -58.26
N GLN A 61 26.53 -27.88 -58.24
CA GLN A 61 27.22 -27.37 -57.06
C GLN A 61 26.80 -25.94 -56.69
N GLU A 62 26.64 -25.06 -57.68
CA GLU A 62 26.18 -23.69 -57.47
C GLU A 62 24.75 -23.64 -56.92
N GLU A 63 23.83 -24.47 -57.43
CA GLU A 63 22.46 -24.59 -56.93
C GLU A 63 22.42 -25.11 -55.48
N GLN A 64 23.25 -26.12 -55.15
CA GLN A 64 23.37 -26.60 -53.77
C GLN A 64 23.93 -25.53 -52.82
N GLN A 65 24.89 -24.71 -53.27
CA GLN A 65 25.40 -23.60 -52.47
C GLN A 65 24.36 -22.50 -52.25
N GLN A 66 23.56 -22.18 -53.28
CA GLN A 66 22.46 -21.21 -53.14
C GLN A 66 21.39 -21.70 -52.17
N LEU A 67 20.96 -22.96 -52.29
CA LEU A 67 19.99 -23.56 -51.37
C LEU A 67 20.49 -23.55 -49.93
N LEU A 68 21.77 -23.87 -49.71
CA LEU A 68 22.38 -23.81 -48.38
C LEU A 68 22.41 -22.38 -47.82
N GLN A 69 22.71 -21.38 -48.65
CA GLN A 69 22.68 -19.96 -48.24
C GLN A 69 21.26 -19.50 -47.89
N GLU A 70 20.26 -19.87 -48.70
CA GLU A 70 18.86 -19.55 -48.42
C GLU A 70 18.39 -20.20 -47.11
N GLU A 71 18.74 -21.46 -46.86
CA GLU A 71 18.42 -22.15 -45.61
C GLU A 71 19.08 -21.46 -44.40
N GLN A 72 20.33 -21.02 -44.53
CA GLN A 72 21.02 -20.26 -43.47
C GLN A 72 20.33 -18.91 -43.21
N GLN A 73 20.01 -18.15 -44.25
CA GLN A 73 19.28 -16.89 -44.11
C GLN A 73 17.91 -17.09 -43.47
N GLN A 74 17.20 -18.16 -43.82
CA GLN A 74 15.93 -18.51 -43.20
C GLN A 74 16.10 -18.84 -41.71
N ARG A 75 17.13 -19.62 -41.34
CA ARG A 75 17.44 -19.96 -39.95
C ARG A 75 17.76 -18.72 -39.12
N GLU A 76 18.58 -17.80 -39.65
CA GLU A 76 18.91 -16.52 -39.01
C GLU A 76 17.66 -15.63 -38.83
N MET A 77 16.81 -15.53 -39.85
CA MET A 77 15.56 -14.78 -39.79
C MET A 77 14.59 -15.35 -38.75
N VAL A 78 14.49 -16.68 -38.65
CA VAL A 78 13.69 -17.37 -37.63
C VAL A 78 14.26 -17.12 -36.23
N GLU A 79 15.58 -17.18 -36.07
CA GLU A 79 16.24 -16.91 -34.79
C GLU A 79 16.06 -15.47 -34.34
N TYR A 80 16.24 -14.52 -35.25
CA TYR A 80 16.01 -13.09 -35.02
C TYR A 80 14.57 -12.82 -34.58
N THR A 81 13.59 -13.40 -35.27
CA THR A 81 12.16 -13.24 -34.93
C THR A 81 11.87 -13.79 -33.54
N ARG A 82 12.41 -14.97 -33.21
CA ARG A 82 12.27 -15.58 -31.87
C ARG A 82 12.83 -14.69 -30.77
N HIS A 83 14.01 -14.09 -30.97
CA HIS A 83 14.62 -13.20 -30.00
C HIS A 83 13.78 -11.95 -29.78
N ARG A 84 13.33 -11.33 -30.87
CA ARG A 84 12.46 -10.15 -30.81
C ARG A 84 11.15 -10.43 -30.07
N GLU A 85 10.50 -11.56 -30.33
CA GLU A 85 9.29 -11.97 -29.62
C GLU A 85 9.55 -12.25 -28.13
N LEU A 86 10.67 -12.91 -27.81
CA LEU A 86 11.07 -13.17 -26.43
C LEU A 86 11.32 -11.87 -25.65
N ASP A 87 11.98 -10.89 -26.26
CA ASP A 87 12.23 -9.59 -25.63
C ASP A 87 10.93 -8.81 -25.43
N GLN A 88 10.00 -8.85 -26.39
CA GLN A 88 8.65 -8.29 -26.20
C GLN A 88 7.86 -8.99 -25.10
N LEU A 89 7.99 -10.31 -24.95
CA LEU A 89 7.37 -11.06 -23.86
C LEU A 89 7.98 -10.70 -22.50
N ARG A 90 9.31 -10.57 -22.42
CA ARG A 90 10.01 -10.12 -21.19
C ARG A 90 9.55 -8.74 -20.77
N GLN A 91 9.46 -7.80 -21.71
CA GLN A 91 9.00 -6.44 -21.43
C GLN A 91 7.55 -6.43 -20.90
N ARG A 92 6.64 -7.16 -21.56
CA ARG A 92 5.24 -7.28 -21.11
C ARG A 92 5.12 -7.91 -19.72
N ARG A 93 5.95 -8.91 -19.39
CA ARG A 93 5.97 -9.51 -18.05
C ARG A 93 6.40 -8.51 -16.99
N LYS A 94 7.45 -7.72 -17.28
CA LYS A 94 7.93 -6.67 -16.37
C LYS A 94 6.85 -5.61 -16.11
N GLU A 95 6.19 -5.14 -17.17
CA GLU A 95 5.09 -4.17 -17.05
C GLU A 95 3.90 -4.72 -16.25
N ALA A 96 3.56 -6.00 -16.44
CA ALA A 96 2.50 -6.67 -15.69
C ALA A 96 2.86 -6.83 -14.20
N GLU A 97 4.11 -7.15 -13.88
CA GLU A 97 4.62 -7.22 -12.51
C GLU A 97 4.61 -5.85 -11.83
N GLU A 98 5.09 -4.80 -12.50
CA GLU A 98 5.02 -3.42 -12.00
C GLU A 98 3.57 -2.95 -11.79
N ALA A 99 2.66 -3.31 -12.68
CA ALA A 99 1.24 -3.00 -12.55
C ALA A 99 0.61 -3.75 -11.36
N ALA A 100 0.93 -5.03 -11.17
CA ALA A 100 0.46 -5.83 -10.04
C ALA A 100 0.95 -5.23 -8.71
N THR A 101 2.23 -4.83 -8.62
CA THR A 101 2.79 -4.18 -7.43
C THR A 101 2.11 -2.85 -7.13
N LYS A 102 1.75 -2.06 -8.15
CA LYS A 102 0.99 -0.81 -7.94
C LYS A 102 -0.42 -1.07 -7.43
N VAL A 103 -1.10 -2.11 -7.93
CA VAL A 103 -2.43 -2.51 -7.46
C VAL A 103 -2.35 -2.99 -6.01
N ASP A 104 -1.35 -3.80 -5.68
CA ASP A 104 -1.13 -4.28 -4.32
C ASP A 104 -0.85 -3.12 -3.35
N THR A 105 0.07 -2.21 -3.72
CA THR A 105 0.36 -0.99 -2.96
C THR A 105 -0.88 -0.11 -2.75
N PHE A 106 -1.73 -0.01 -3.77
CA PHE A 106 -2.97 0.75 -3.68
C PHE A 106 -3.98 0.11 -2.72
N LYS A 107 -4.17 -1.22 -2.79
CA LYS A 107 -5.07 -1.95 -1.89
C LYS A 107 -4.60 -1.89 -0.45
N ASN A 108 -3.29 -2.05 -0.23
CA ASN A 108 -2.66 -1.98 1.08
C ASN A 108 -2.48 -0.56 1.61
N LYS A 109 -3.05 0.44 0.94
CA LYS A 109 -3.06 1.81 1.42
C LYS A 109 -3.99 1.92 2.63
N LYS A 110 -3.40 2.19 3.78
CA LYS A 110 -4.12 2.44 5.03
C LYS A 110 -5.14 3.57 4.93
N VAL A 111 -6.25 3.40 5.66
CA VAL A 111 -7.28 4.41 5.86
C VAL A 111 -6.66 5.59 6.62
N LYS A 112 -6.75 6.80 6.06
CA LYS A 112 -6.24 8.02 6.71
C LYS A 112 -7.32 8.57 7.63
N ILE A 113 -7.00 8.75 8.90
CA ILE A 113 -7.93 9.26 9.90
C ILE A 113 -7.31 10.48 10.55
N GLU A 114 -8.04 11.58 10.65
CA GLU A 114 -7.61 12.75 11.40
C GLU A 114 -8.65 13.08 12.46
N LEU A 115 -8.24 13.01 13.73
CA LEU A 115 -9.08 13.39 14.86
C LEU A 115 -8.70 14.80 15.32
N TYR A 116 -9.62 15.73 15.12
CA TYR A 116 -9.58 17.07 15.67
C TYR A 116 -10.35 17.07 16.98
N TYR A 117 -9.68 17.39 18.09
CA TYR A 117 -10.28 17.31 19.41
C TYR A 117 -9.78 18.46 20.30
N MET A 118 -10.43 18.67 21.43
CA MET A 118 -9.97 19.58 22.47
C MET A 118 -9.70 18.81 23.76
N PRO A 119 -8.57 19.06 24.46
CA PRO A 119 -8.29 18.42 25.73
C PRO A 119 -9.48 18.51 26.69
N GLN A 120 -9.91 17.37 27.22
CA GLN A 120 -10.98 17.27 28.22
C GLN A 120 -12.37 17.81 27.81
N CYS A 121 -12.61 18.07 26.53
CA CYS A 121 -13.94 18.43 26.04
C CYS A 121 -14.90 17.23 26.23
N PRO A 122 -16.15 17.40 26.70
CA PRO A 122 -17.01 16.26 27.06
C PRO A 122 -17.21 15.25 25.92
N GLY A 123 -17.52 15.71 24.71
CA GLY A 123 -17.66 14.84 23.54
C GLY A 123 -16.32 14.21 23.11
N CYS A 124 -15.23 14.95 23.19
CA CYS A 124 -13.89 14.47 22.83
C CYS A 124 -13.48 13.31 23.74
N ARG A 125 -13.63 13.50 25.05
CA ARG A 125 -13.37 12.46 26.05
C ARG A 125 -14.20 11.23 25.79
N GLN A 126 -15.50 11.41 25.52
CA GLN A 126 -16.38 10.29 25.23
C GLN A 126 -15.90 9.52 24.00
N LEU A 127 -15.63 10.20 22.88
CA LEU A 127 -15.20 9.55 21.65
C LEU A 127 -13.84 8.84 21.81
N ILE A 128 -12.88 9.49 22.47
CA ILE A 128 -11.52 8.97 22.73
C ILE A 128 -11.59 7.72 23.62
N THR A 129 -12.34 7.77 24.72
CA THR A 129 -12.42 6.68 25.71
C THR A 129 -13.45 5.59 25.37
N SER A 130 -14.14 5.70 24.24
CA SER A 130 -15.04 4.66 23.72
C SER A 130 -14.56 4.16 22.37
N SER A 131 -15.10 4.68 21.27
CA SER A 131 -14.86 4.19 19.91
C SER A 131 -13.37 4.17 19.50
N PHE A 132 -12.60 5.21 19.82
CA PHE A 132 -11.16 5.19 19.52
C PHE A 132 -10.42 4.21 20.43
N SER A 133 -10.78 4.13 21.72
CA SER A 133 -10.20 3.17 22.66
C SER A 133 -10.44 1.73 22.23
N GLU A 134 -11.66 1.40 21.80
CA GLU A 134 -11.98 0.10 21.19
C GLU A 134 -11.06 -0.20 20.01
N ALA A 135 -10.93 0.74 19.07
CA ALA A 135 -10.13 0.54 17.86
C ALA A 135 -8.65 0.33 18.16
N PHE A 136 -8.02 1.22 18.93
CA PHE A 136 -6.59 1.13 19.24
C PHE A 136 -6.22 -0.04 20.16
N HIS A 137 -7.17 -0.55 20.94
CA HIS A 137 -6.96 -1.77 21.73
C HIS A 137 -7.28 -3.06 20.98
N THR A 138 -7.86 -2.98 19.77
CA THR A 138 -8.13 -4.15 18.94
C THR A 138 -6.90 -4.49 18.08
N PRO A 139 -6.35 -5.72 18.17
CA PRO A 139 -5.18 -6.12 17.39
C PRO A 139 -5.37 -5.92 15.88
N GLY A 140 -4.36 -5.40 15.19
CA GLY A 140 -4.37 -5.19 13.74
C GLY A 140 -5.07 -3.90 13.27
N PHE A 141 -5.63 -3.08 14.17
CA PHE A 141 -6.20 -1.79 13.77
C PHE A 141 -5.18 -0.86 13.12
N SER A 142 -4.01 -0.69 13.75
CA SER A 142 -2.95 0.20 13.27
C SER A 142 -2.26 -0.29 11.98
N ASP A 143 -2.49 -1.54 11.57
CA ASP A 143 -2.07 -2.07 10.27
C ASP A 143 -3.01 -1.60 9.14
N MET A 144 -4.27 -1.31 9.47
CA MET A 144 -5.29 -0.85 8.52
C MET A 144 -5.45 0.67 8.46
N ALA A 145 -5.11 1.39 9.54
CA ALA A 145 -5.35 2.83 9.66
C ALA A 145 -4.09 3.61 10.09
N ASP A 146 -3.93 4.79 9.49
CA ASP A 146 -2.99 5.80 9.97
C ASP A 146 -3.78 6.97 10.57
N VAL A 147 -3.65 7.16 11.88
CA VAL A 147 -4.41 8.17 12.62
C VAL A 147 -3.52 9.37 12.95
N THR A 148 -4.02 10.58 12.72
CA THR A 148 -3.38 11.84 13.08
C THR A 148 -4.22 12.53 14.15
N PHE A 149 -3.59 12.86 15.28
CA PHE A 149 -4.23 13.58 16.38
C PHE A 149 -3.92 15.07 16.30
N VAL A 150 -4.97 15.90 16.27
CA VAL A 150 -4.87 17.36 16.19
C VAL A 150 -5.53 17.95 17.43
N SER A 151 -4.72 18.24 18.44
CA SER A 151 -5.18 18.87 19.68
C SER A 151 -5.41 20.37 19.44
N TYR A 152 -6.69 20.74 19.41
CA TYR A 152 -7.13 22.12 19.29
C TYR A 152 -7.31 22.74 20.67
N GLY A 153 -7.04 24.04 20.76
CA GLY A 153 -7.32 24.81 21.96
C GLY A 153 -7.04 26.28 21.75
N ASN A 154 -7.45 27.09 22.72
CA ASN A 154 -7.32 28.54 22.67
C ASN A 154 -5.89 29.01 22.99
N ALA A 155 -4.88 28.38 22.38
CA ALA A 155 -3.49 28.81 22.40
C ALA A 155 -3.33 30.09 21.56
N HIS A 156 -3.96 31.18 21.96
CA HIS A 156 -3.63 32.48 21.43
C HIS A 156 -2.22 32.86 21.89
N HIS A 157 -1.51 33.62 21.06
CA HIS A 157 -0.22 34.22 21.38
C HIS A 157 -0.32 35.08 22.66
N THR A 158 -0.28 34.47 23.85
CA THR A 158 -0.21 35.23 25.10
C THR A 158 1.21 35.72 25.24
N LYS A 159 1.39 37.02 25.00
CA LYS A 159 2.59 37.75 25.41
C LYS A 159 2.89 37.41 26.88
N THR A 160 4.16 37.08 27.10
CA THR A 160 4.81 36.91 28.40
C THR A 160 4.24 37.86 29.44
N THR A 161 3.58 37.33 30.46
CA THR A 161 3.44 38.04 31.73
C THR A 161 4.64 37.71 32.59
N THR A 162 5.10 38.68 33.36
CA THR A 162 6.33 38.71 34.18
C THR A 162 6.45 37.60 35.24
N ASN A 163 5.48 36.67 35.31
CA ASN A 163 5.32 35.66 36.36
C ASN A 163 5.20 34.21 35.83
N GLY A 164 5.84 33.88 34.72
CA GLY A 164 5.88 32.52 34.20
C GLY A 164 4.88 32.29 33.06
N LYS A 165 5.29 31.42 32.14
CA LYS A 165 4.53 31.10 30.93
C LYS A 165 3.30 30.26 31.30
N ARG A 166 2.12 30.65 30.83
CA ARG A 166 0.92 29.83 30.97
C ARG A 166 1.03 28.66 29.98
N ILE A 167 1.19 27.45 30.51
CA ILE A 167 1.05 26.22 29.72
C ILE A 167 -0.45 26.01 29.50
N PHE A 168 -0.87 25.92 28.24
CA PHE A 168 -2.23 25.54 27.87
C PHE A 168 -2.30 24.02 27.67
N ASP A 169 -3.43 23.41 27.99
CA ASP A 169 -3.62 21.96 27.89
C ASP A 169 -3.29 21.43 26.49
N ASN A 170 -3.69 22.14 25.43
CA ASN A 170 -3.38 21.77 24.05
C ASN A 170 -1.91 21.98 23.66
N VAL A 171 -1.15 22.81 24.38
CA VAL A 171 0.30 22.94 24.21
C VAL A 171 1.01 21.70 24.75
N LEU A 172 0.54 21.17 25.87
CA LEU A 172 1.11 20.00 26.52
C LEU A 172 0.88 18.75 25.66
N GLU A 173 -0.35 18.51 25.21
CA GLU A 173 -0.65 17.43 24.26
C GLU A 173 0.10 17.61 22.93
N ALA A 174 0.22 18.83 22.39
CA ALA A 174 0.98 19.05 21.17
C ALA A 174 2.47 18.70 21.32
N CYS A 175 3.07 19.00 22.47
CA CYS A 175 4.44 18.58 22.79
C CYS A 175 4.54 17.07 22.97
N ALA A 176 3.63 16.44 23.70
CA ALA A 176 3.61 15.00 23.87
C ALA A 176 3.49 14.27 22.53
N LEU A 177 2.53 14.67 21.69
CA LEU A 177 2.36 14.14 20.35
C LEU A 177 3.61 14.32 19.47
N HIS A 178 4.37 15.41 19.67
CA HIS A 178 5.62 15.62 18.95
C HIS A 178 6.74 14.68 19.40
N TYR A 179 6.91 14.49 20.71
CA TYR A 179 8.07 13.76 21.27
C TYR A 179 7.85 12.26 21.46
N ILE A 180 6.59 11.80 21.55
CA ILE A 180 6.27 10.37 21.56
C ILE A 180 6.69 9.77 20.21
N GLY A 181 7.62 8.81 20.25
CA GLY A 181 8.22 8.19 19.07
C GLY A 181 9.54 8.82 18.58
N ILE A 182 10.05 9.85 19.24
CA ILE A 182 11.39 10.41 18.96
C ILE A 182 12.44 9.91 19.97
N HIS A 183 12.03 9.62 21.21
CA HIS A 183 12.93 9.29 22.32
C HIS A 183 12.56 7.99 23.06
N GLY A 184 11.87 7.06 22.37
CA GLY A 184 11.05 6.04 23.00
C GLY A 184 11.44 4.57 22.84
N ASP A 185 12.53 4.21 22.15
CA ASP A 185 12.88 2.79 21.92
C ASP A 185 14.33 2.46 22.26
N ASP A 186 14.66 2.43 23.55
CA ASP A 186 15.93 1.87 24.05
C ASP A 186 15.81 0.38 24.43
N ASN A 187 14.73 -0.31 24.06
CA ASN A 187 14.60 -1.76 24.28
C ASN A 187 14.02 -2.48 23.05
N GLY A 188 14.86 -2.70 22.04
CA GLY A 188 14.68 -3.84 21.14
C GLY A 188 14.85 -3.60 19.63
N GLY A 189 16.05 -3.25 19.19
CA GLY A 189 16.57 -3.73 17.89
C GLY A 189 16.59 -2.75 16.71
N GLY A 190 17.74 -2.11 16.51
CA GLY A 190 18.30 -1.91 15.16
C GLY A 190 18.11 -0.55 14.48
N GLY A 191 19.01 0.39 14.81
CA GLY A 191 19.67 1.25 13.83
C GLY A 191 18.95 2.52 13.37
N ASP A 192 19.21 3.64 14.05
CA ASP A 192 20.02 4.72 13.46
C ASP A 192 20.49 5.67 14.57
N ALA A 193 21.67 5.38 15.11
CA ALA A 193 22.37 6.29 15.99
C ALA A 193 22.98 7.42 15.14
N GLY A 194 22.16 8.40 14.78
CA GLY A 194 22.60 9.71 14.32
C GLY A 194 23.16 10.49 15.51
N SER A 195 24.41 10.19 15.86
CA SER A 195 25.24 10.98 16.75
C SER A 195 25.32 12.44 16.30
N ASP A 196 24.83 13.39 17.09
CA ASP A 196 25.67 14.49 17.60
C ASP A 196 24.91 15.29 18.66
N ALA A 197 25.22 15.01 19.93
CA ALA A 197 24.85 15.85 21.06
C ALA A 197 26.06 16.70 21.43
N THR A 198 26.48 17.58 20.54
CA THR A 198 27.27 18.78 20.85
C THR A 198 27.25 19.75 19.67
N ASP A 199 26.22 20.57 19.55
CA ASP A 199 26.39 21.84 18.82
C ASP A 199 25.76 23.01 19.58
N THR A 200 26.64 23.69 20.31
CA THR A 200 26.42 25.06 20.76
C THR A 200 26.72 25.97 19.57
N THR A 201 25.80 26.03 18.59
CA THR A 201 25.85 27.06 17.56
C THR A 201 24.47 27.60 17.30
N THR A 202 24.34 28.89 17.55
CA THR A 202 23.26 29.76 17.13
C THR A 202 23.08 29.68 15.62
N THR A 203 22.26 28.76 15.14
CA THR A 203 21.73 28.79 13.78
C THR A 203 20.23 28.97 13.86
N THR A 204 19.80 30.14 13.41
CA THR A 204 18.41 30.46 13.09
C THR A 204 17.89 29.43 12.10
N ASP A 205 17.03 28.55 12.59
CA ASP A 205 16.36 27.51 11.81
C ASP A 205 15.22 28.16 10.99
N THR A 206 15.60 28.91 9.95
CA THR A 206 14.70 29.69 9.08
C THR A 206 14.21 28.93 7.85
N THR A 207 14.34 27.59 7.80
CA THR A 207 13.87 26.80 6.66
C THR A 207 13.13 25.53 7.09
N ASP A 208 12.03 25.68 7.82
CA ASP A 208 10.98 24.64 7.87
C ASP A 208 9.64 25.26 7.45
N SER A 209 9.51 25.50 6.14
CA SER A 209 8.31 25.99 5.46
C SER A 209 7.56 24.89 4.70
N THR A 210 7.80 23.61 5.03
CA THR A 210 7.04 22.51 4.43
C THR A 210 5.96 22.01 5.39
N ASN A 211 4.72 22.30 5.02
CA ASN A 211 3.45 22.08 5.73
C ASN A 211 3.10 20.62 6.11
N ASN A 212 3.99 19.83 6.73
CA ASN A 212 3.57 18.54 7.29
C ASN A 212 4.49 17.94 8.36
N LEU A 213 4.81 18.70 9.41
CA LEU A 213 5.55 18.19 10.58
C LEU A 213 4.83 17.02 11.29
N LEU A 214 3.49 16.94 11.21
CA LEU A 214 2.71 15.83 11.78
C LEU A 214 2.77 14.54 10.93
N SER A 215 3.34 14.60 9.72
CA SER A 215 3.55 13.41 8.89
C SER A 215 4.91 12.76 9.06
N ARG A 216 5.81 13.33 9.87
CA ARG A 216 7.20 12.82 10.03
C ARG A 216 7.34 11.61 10.96
N HIS A 217 6.26 11.12 11.59
CA HIS A 217 6.35 10.16 12.71
C HIS A 217 5.41 8.94 12.58
N LYS A 218 5.11 8.48 11.35
CA LYS A 218 4.13 7.40 11.13
C LYS A 218 4.77 6.01 11.18
N ASN A 219 5.10 5.56 12.39
CA ASN A 219 5.23 4.14 12.74
C ASN A 219 3.97 3.75 13.55
N ASN A 220 3.42 2.55 13.36
CA ASN A 220 2.27 2.03 14.10
C ASN A 220 2.48 2.18 15.62
N GLN A 221 3.68 1.84 16.10
CA GLN A 221 4.03 1.95 17.51
C GLN A 221 3.95 3.40 18.04
N HIS A 222 4.24 4.40 17.21
CA HIS A 222 4.20 5.80 17.61
C HIS A 222 2.75 6.28 17.76
N GLN A 223 1.88 6.00 16.79
CA GLN A 223 0.47 6.39 16.89
C GLN A 223 -0.24 5.66 18.05
N ASP A 224 0.10 4.40 18.32
CA ASP A 224 -0.48 3.64 19.44
C ASP A 224 -0.07 4.24 20.78
N THR A 225 1.20 4.62 20.92
CA THR A 225 1.70 5.27 22.14
C THR A 225 1.12 6.68 22.32
N GLN A 226 1.00 7.44 21.23
CA GLN A 226 0.35 8.75 21.21
C GLN A 226 -1.11 8.63 21.65
N PHE A 227 -1.85 7.66 21.11
CA PHE A 227 -3.22 7.41 21.47
C PHE A 227 -3.36 7.06 22.94
N ARG A 228 -2.60 6.07 23.43
CA ARG A 228 -2.65 5.64 24.84
C ARG A 228 -2.32 6.77 25.81
N TYR A 229 -1.49 7.73 25.40
CA TYR A 229 -1.20 8.94 26.18
C TYR A 229 -2.42 9.85 26.31
N ILE A 230 -3.05 10.19 25.17
CA ILE A 230 -4.27 11.01 25.14
C ILE A 230 -5.40 10.31 25.90
N GLU A 231 -5.59 9.02 25.66
CA GLU A 231 -6.63 8.22 26.32
C GLU A 231 -6.44 8.20 27.84
N CYS A 232 -5.20 7.99 28.31
CA CYS A 232 -4.89 8.06 29.73
C CYS A 232 -5.30 9.40 30.33
N ILE A 233 -4.99 10.52 29.67
CA ILE A 233 -5.39 11.86 30.13
C ILE A 233 -6.92 11.99 30.19
N ASP A 234 -7.62 11.52 29.16
CA ASP A 234 -9.07 11.67 29.05
C ASP A 234 -9.88 10.77 30.00
N GLN A 235 -9.26 9.71 30.52
CA GLN A 235 -9.82 8.91 31.61
C GLN A 235 -9.84 9.64 32.97
N PHE A 236 -9.00 10.66 33.19
CA PHE A 236 -9.02 11.40 34.45
C PHE A 236 -10.28 12.26 34.57
N PRO A 237 -10.86 12.43 35.78
CA PRO A 237 -11.96 13.36 35.97
C PRO A 237 -11.54 14.77 35.56
N ARG A 238 -12.36 15.45 34.75
CA ARG A 238 -12.12 16.83 34.30
C ARG A 238 -11.77 17.79 35.45
N SER A 239 -12.35 17.59 36.63
CA SER A 239 -12.05 18.38 37.83
C SER A 239 -10.65 18.16 38.40
N ARG A 240 -10.08 16.96 38.22
CA ARG A 240 -8.69 16.65 38.57
C ARG A 240 -7.73 17.25 37.53
N TYR A 241 -8.00 17.02 36.25
CA TYR A 241 -7.17 17.56 35.17
C TYR A 241 -7.09 19.09 35.21
N SER A 242 -8.23 19.78 35.33
CA SER A 242 -8.28 21.25 35.40
C SER A 242 -7.48 21.86 36.57
N ARG A 243 -7.19 21.10 37.63
CA ARG A 243 -6.39 21.58 38.77
C ARG A 243 -4.93 21.14 38.71
N LYS A 244 -4.64 20.05 38.00
CA LYS A 244 -3.36 19.33 38.07
C LYS A 244 -2.96 18.72 36.72
N ALA A 245 -3.21 19.41 35.59
CA ALA A 245 -2.92 18.92 34.23
C ALA A 245 -1.51 18.33 34.15
N HIS A 246 -0.47 19.14 34.39
CA HIS A 246 0.94 18.71 34.45
C HIS A 246 1.20 17.43 35.29
N GLN A 247 0.48 17.22 36.41
CA GLN A 247 0.66 15.97 37.17
C GLN A 247 0.01 14.78 36.44
N VAL A 248 -1.16 14.98 35.85
CA VAL A 248 -1.83 13.96 35.02
C VAL A 248 -0.94 13.59 33.83
N ASP A 249 -0.35 14.58 33.16
CA ASP A 249 0.51 14.36 32.00
C ASP A 249 1.76 13.54 32.37
N ILE A 250 2.42 13.87 33.47
CA ILE A 250 3.55 13.08 34.00
C ILE A 250 3.11 11.68 34.44
N ASP A 251 1.98 11.56 35.13
CA ASP A 251 1.44 10.28 35.59
C ASP A 251 1.17 9.35 34.38
N CYS A 252 0.55 9.88 33.32
CA CYS A 252 0.26 9.16 32.09
C CYS A 252 1.52 8.79 31.31
N ALA A 253 2.46 9.73 31.15
CA ALA A 253 3.73 9.44 30.50
C ALA A 253 4.50 8.31 31.21
N LYS A 254 4.54 8.34 32.55
CA LYS A 254 5.16 7.28 33.36
C LYS A 254 4.42 5.94 33.24
N ALA A 255 3.09 5.96 33.27
CA ALA A 255 2.28 4.76 33.14
C ALA A 255 2.51 4.04 31.80
N LEU A 256 2.86 4.79 30.76
CA LEU A 256 3.20 4.26 29.43
C LEU A 256 4.68 3.89 29.28
N GLY A 257 5.50 4.09 30.32
CA GLY A 257 6.91 3.73 30.30
C GLY A 257 7.80 4.71 29.52
N LEU A 258 7.36 5.96 29.28
CA LEU A 258 8.22 6.97 28.67
C LEU A 258 9.45 7.21 29.55
N THR A 259 10.60 7.39 28.91
CA THR A 259 11.86 7.68 29.60
C THR A 259 11.78 9.01 30.33
N ASN A 260 12.56 9.17 31.40
CA ASN A 260 12.67 10.46 32.09
C ASN A 260 13.13 11.58 31.13
N THR A 261 13.98 11.25 30.15
CA THR A 261 14.40 12.19 29.10
C THR A 261 13.20 12.62 28.25
N ALA A 262 12.38 11.68 27.77
CA ALA A 262 11.19 12.00 26.98
C ALA A 262 10.21 12.85 27.79
N ILE A 263 9.97 12.50 29.06
CA ILE A 263 9.10 13.27 29.97
C ILE A 263 9.64 14.70 30.13
N SER A 264 10.94 14.86 30.41
CA SER A 264 11.56 16.19 30.52
C SER A 264 11.43 16.99 29.23
N SER A 265 11.66 16.37 28.06
CA SER A 265 11.50 17.03 26.77
C SER A 265 10.07 17.53 26.53
N ILE A 266 9.06 16.76 26.93
CA ILE A 266 7.65 17.15 26.83
C ILE A 266 7.35 18.36 27.71
N GLU A 267 7.77 18.33 28.98
CA GLU A 267 7.55 19.41 29.95
C GLU A 267 8.29 20.70 29.57
N GLU A 268 9.56 20.58 29.19
CA GLU A 268 10.38 21.71 28.71
C GLU A 268 9.77 22.31 27.43
N CYS A 269 9.33 21.47 26.50
CA CYS A 269 8.63 21.90 25.31
C CYS A 269 7.37 22.68 25.66
N ALA A 270 6.54 22.17 26.56
CA ALA A 270 5.27 22.80 26.93
C ALA A 270 5.49 24.17 27.59
N ALA A 271 6.61 24.33 28.31
CA ALA A 271 7.06 25.59 28.88
C ALA A 271 7.86 26.49 27.90
N SER A 272 8.02 26.11 26.63
CA SER A 272 8.88 26.82 25.66
C SER A 272 8.09 27.48 24.52
N GLU A 273 8.71 28.42 23.80
CA GLU A 273 8.08 29.07 22.63
C GLU A 273 7.75 28.03 21.56
N ARG A 274 8.63 27.03 21.42
CA ARG A 274 8.45 25.88 20.56
C ARG A 274 7.15 25.12 20.82
N GLY A 275 6.76 24.92 22.09
CA GLY A 275 5.48 24.28 22.42
C GLY A 275 4.27 25.08 21.94
N HIS A 276 4.30 26.41 22.09
CA HIS A 276 3.22 27.26 21.58
C HIS A 276 3.17 27.27 20.05
N GLU A 277 4.32 27.21 19.36
CA GLU A 277 4.37 27.05 17.92
C GLU A 277 3.77 25.71 17.46
N LEU A 278 4.07 24.62 18.17
CA LEU A 278 3.48 23.30 17.91
C LEU A 278 1.96 23.35 18.01
N ALA A 279 1.43 23.88 19.12
CA ALA A 279 0.00 24.06 19.30
C ALA A 279 -0.63 24.98 18.25
N HIS A 280 0.04 26.08 17.90
CA HIS A 280 -0.45 27.00 16.87
C HIS A 280 -0.49 26.35 15.48
N ARG A 281 0.43 25.43 15.17
CA ARG A 281 0.37 24.64 13.93
C ARG A 281 -0.86 23.72 13.91
N MET A 282 -1.19 23.07 15.03
CA MET A 282 -2.42 22.25 15.13
C MET A 282 -3.68 23.10 14.96
N VAL A 283 -3.71 24.30 15.55
CA VAL A 283 -4.81 25.27 15.35
C VAL A 283 -4.94 25.67 13.88
N LYS A 284 -3.82 26.02 13.22
CA LYS A 284 -3.82 26.34 11.77
C LYS A 284 -4.30 25.19 10.91
N GLN A 285 -3.93 23.96 11.24
CA GLN A 285 -4.41 22.78 10.52
C GLN A 285 -5.94 22.65 10.65
N ALA A 286 -6.47 22.75 11.88
CA ALA A 286 -7.91 22.72 12.10
C ALA A 286 -8.65 23.86 11.38
N ASP A 287 -8.11 25.08 11.38
CA ASP A 287 -8.67 26.23 10.68
C ASP A 287 -8.61 26.11 9.15
N SER A 288 -7.78 25.20 8.61
CA SER A 288 -7.67 24.92 7.17
C SER A 288 -8.72 23.93 6.64
N ILE A 289 -9.44 23.25 7.54
CA ILE A 289 -10.45 22.26 7.16
C ILE A 289 -11.68 22.93 6.56
N THR A 290 -12.22 22.33 5.49
CA THR A 290 -13.39 22.80 4.75
C THR A 290 -14.43 21.67 4.66
N PRO A 291 -15.70 21.89 5.03
CA PRO A 291 -16.22 23.11 5.67
C PRO A 291 -15.55 23.37 7.02
N ARG A 292 -15.59 24.64 7.46
CA ARG A 292 -14.94 25.04 8.72
C ARG A 292 -15.52 24.24 9.88
N ILE A 293 -14.64 23.62 10.67
CA ILE A 293 -15.01 22.92 11.90
C ILE A 293 -15.77 23.87 12.83
N ASN A 294 -16.95 23.45 13.28
CA ASN A 294 -17.84 24.23 14.16
C ASN A 294 -18.19 23.50 15.47
N TYR A 295 -17.72 22.27 15.66
CA TYR A 295 -17.79 21.51 16.91
C TYR A 295 -16.58 20.58 17.05
N TYR A 296 -16.36 20.10 18.27
CA TYR A 296 -15.37 19.07 18.58
C TYR A 296 -16.03 17.96 19.40
N PRO A 297 -15.66 16.68 19.20
CA PRO A 297 -14.63 16.21 18.28
C PRO A 297 -15.09 16.26 16.81
N TRP A 298 -14.14 16.30 15.89
CA TRP A 298 -14.37 16.27 14.44
C TRP A 298 -13.39 15.29 13.79
N THR A 299 -13.90 14.35 12.99
CA THR A 299 -13.08 13.30 12.39
C THR A 299 -13.14 13.36 10.87
N LEU A 300 -11.99 13.31 10.21
CA LEU A 300 -11.88 13.07 8.76
C LEU A 300 -11.47 11.62 8.53
N VAL A 301 -12.16 10.94 7.62
CA VAL A 301 -11.77 9.62 7.10
C VAL A 301 -11.50 9.74 5.62
N ASN A 302 -10.26 9.48 5.20
CA ASN A 302 -9.77 9.73 3.84
C ASN A 302 -10.08 11.15 3.31
N ASN A 303 -9.93 12.16 4.19
CA ASN A 303 -10.27 13.58 3.95
C ASN A 303 -11.77 13.87 3.78
N VAL A 304 -12.65 12.94 4.12
CA VAL A 304 -14.11 13.11 4.08
C VAL A 304 -14.64 13.21 5.50
N HIS A 305 -15.56 14.17 5.71
CA HIS A 305 -16.41 14.25 6.87
C HIS A 305 -17.84 14.47 6.40
N ASP A 306 -18.73 13.55 6.73
CA ASP A 306 -20.16 13.59 6.48
C ASP A 306 -20.91 12.85 7.61
N GLU A 307 -22.23 12.82 7.51
CA GLU A 307 -23.10 12.24 8.54
C GLU A 307 -22.88 10.73 8.74
N ASP A 308 -22.58 9.99 7.68
CA ASP A 308 -22.37 8.54 7.75
C ASP A 308 -21.02 8.21 8.37
N ILE A 309 -19.98 8.95 7.99
CA ILE A 309 -18.65 8.88 8.63
C ILE A 309 -18.75 9.25 10.10
N GLU A 310 -19.45 10.33 10.45
CA GLU A 310 -19.60 10.74 11.85
C GLU A 310 -20.31 9.65 12.66
N LYS A 311 -21.46 9.12 12.19
CA LYS A 311 -22.17 8.03 12.86
C LYS A 311 -21.30 6.78 12.99
N GLY A 312 -20.61 6.38 11.93
CA GLY A 312 -19.72 5.22 11.94
C GLY A 312 -18.58 5.37 12.95
N VAL A 313 -17.93 6.54 12.97
CA VAL A 313 -16.89 6.87 13.95
C VAL A 313 -17.43 6.85 15.37
N TRP A 314 -18.63 7.36 15.63
CA TRP A 314 -19.20 7.33 16.99
C TRP A 314 -19.66 5.94 17.44
N ALA A 315 -20.11 5.10 16.50
CA ALA A 315 -20.55 3.74 16.79
C ALA A 315 -19.38 2.80 17.09
N SER A 316 -18.42 2.71 16.16
CA SER A 316 -17.15 2.00 16.32
C SER A 316 -16.21 2.37 15.18
N LEU A 317 -15.10 3.03 15.52
CA LEU A 317 -14.04 3.37 14.57
C LEU A 317 -13.42 2.10 13.97
N PHE A 318 -13.31 1.04 14.76
CA PHE A 318 -12.78 -0.25 14.31
C PHE A 318 -13.63 -0.83 13.19
N HIS A 319 -14.95 -0.93 13.40
CA HIS A 319 -15.88 -1.44 12.39
C HIS A 319 -15.91 -0.55 11.14
N LEU A 320 -15.90 0.78 11.29
CA LEU A 320 -15.80 1.69 10.15
C LEU A 320 -14.53 1.43 9.33
N VAL A 321 -13.37 1.28 9.99
CA VAL A 321 -12.10 1.00 9.29
C VAL A 321 -12.13 -0.36 8.62
N CYS A 322 -12.65 -1.40 9.29
CA CYS A 322 -12.86 -2.71 8.66
C CYS A 322 -13.70 -2.58 7.39
N ASN A 323 -14.76 -1.77 7.37
CA ASN A 323 -15.64 -1.66 6.20
C ASN A 323 -14.99 -0.90 5.03
N VAL A 324 -14.09 0.04 5.33
CA VAL A 324 -13.44 0.88 4.31
C VAL A 324 -12.10 0.31 3.83
N TYR A 325 -11.41 -0.49 4.64
CA TYR A 325 -10.10 -1.05 4.32
C TYR A 325 -10.20 -2.24 3.35
N ILE A 326 -9.48 -2.17 2.23
CA ILE A 326 -9.51 -3.15 1.13
C ILE A 326 -8.18 -3.92 0.94
N GLY A 327 -7.22 -3.72 1.84
CA GLY A 327 -5.89 -4.35 1.79
C GLY A 327 -5.88 -5.76 2.38
N SER A 328 -4.74 -6.45 2.22
CA SER A 328 -4.52 -7.79 2.75
C SER A 328 -4.17 -7.82 4.23
N GLU A 329 -3.62 -6.74 4.78
CA GLU A 329 -3.26 -6.60 6.21
C GLU A 329 -4.48 -6.29 7.09
N ARG A 330 -5.61 -6.93 6.79
CA ARG A 330 -6.86 -6.74 7.52
C ARG A 330 -6.76 -7.43 8.89
N SER A 331 -7.20 -6.76 9.96
CA SER A 331 -7.30 -7.39 11.27
C SER A 331 -8.16 -8.65 11.22
N GLU A 332 -7.72 -9.71 11.91
CA GLU A 332 -8.49 -10.94 12.12
C GLU A 332 -9.80 -10.71 12.90
N HIS A 333 -9.91 -9.58 13.60
CA HIS A 333 -11.09 -9.21 14.38
C HIS A 333 -12.14 -8.46 13.56
N CYS A 334 -11.85 -8.15 12.29
CA CYS A 334 -12.89 -7.66 11.39
C CYS A 334 -13.90 -8.78 11.12
N ILE A 335 -15.08 -8.68 11.73
CA ILE A 335 -16.20 -9.57 11.44
C ILE A 335 -16.54 -9.42 9.95
N ALA A 336 -16.55 -10.52 9.20
CA ALA A 336 -17.17 -10.52 7.89
C ALA A 336 -18.66 -10.30 8.14
N ASP A 337 -19.29 -9.35 7.44
CA ASP A 337 -20.74 -9.23 7.47
C ASP A 337 -21.29 -10.59 6.98
N ASP A 338 -21.58 -11.49 7.91
CA ASP A 338 -22.30 -12.71 7.62
C ASP A 338 -23.62 -12.25 7.02
N ASP A 339 -23.91 -12.77 5.83
CA ASP A 339 -25.15 -12.54 5.09
C ASP A 339 -26.32 -12.39 6.07
N ASP A 340 -26.99 -11.25 5.98
CA ASP A 340 -28.23 -10.87 6.66
C ASP A 340 -29.30 -11.96 6.41
N ASP A 341 -29.19 -13.09 7.12
CA ASP A 341 -30.25 -14.06 7.29
C ASP A 341 -31.21 -13.40 8.28
N SER A 342 -32.24 -12.80 7.69
CA SER A 342 -33.46 -12.33 8.33
C SER A 342 -33.84 -13.21 9.52
N GLY A 343 -33.34 -12.82 10.69
CA GLY A 343 -33.73 -13.39 11.97
C GLY A 343 -35.13 -12.89 12.28
N ASP A 344 -36.10 -13.76 12.04
CA ASP A 344 -37.49 -13.65 12.48
C ASP A 344 -37.57 -12.98 13.85
N ILE A 345 -38.23 -11.83 13.87
CA ILE A 345 -38.64 -11.14 15.08
C ILE A 345 -39.76 -12.00 15.68
N HIS A 346 -39.43 -12.91 16.58
CA HIS A 346 -40.45 -13.45 17.47
C HIS A 346 -40.86 -12.35 18.44
N GLU A 347 -42.03 -11.79 18.18
CA GLU A 347 -42.86 -11.09 19.16
C GLU A 347 -42.93 -11.92 20.44
N GLU A 348 -42.32 -11.44 21.52
CA GLU A 348 -42.75 -11.74 22.87
C GLU A 348 -43.35 -10.46 23.47
N ASP A 349 -44.59 -10.20 23.10
CA ASP A 349 -45.56 -9.63 24.03
C ASP A 349 -45.77 -10.67 25.15
N ASP A 350 -45.39 -10.34 26.38
CA ASP A 350 -46.30 -10.35 27.53
C ASP A 350 -45.57 -10.27 28.89
N ILE A 351 -46.25 -9.58 29.82
CA ILE A 351 -46.12 -9.61 31.29
C ILE A 351 -44.97 -8.81 31.91
N MET A 352 -45.29 -7.59 32.38
CA MET A 352 -45.19 -7.27 33.81
C MET A 352 -46.17 -6.15 34.15
N ASP A 353 -47.41 -6.55 34.41
CA ASP A 353 -48.32 -5.83 35.29
C ASP A 353 -48.28 -6.58 36.65
N GLN A 354 -48.22 -5.82 37.75
CA GLN A 354 -48.21 -6.23 39.18
C GLN A 354 -46.86 -6.57 39.84
N LEU A 355 -46.22 -5.56 40.45
CA LEU A 355 -46.13 -5.40 41.92
C LEU A 355 -45.48 -4.06 42.32
#